data_AF-A0A352B830-F1
#
_entry.id   AF-A0A352B830-F1
#
_cell.length_a   1.000
_cell.length_b   1.000
_cell.length_c   1.000
_cell.angle_alpha   90.00
_cell.angle_beta   90.00
_cell.angle_gamma   90.00
#
_symmetry.space_group_name_H-M   'P 1'
#
loop_
_entity.id
_entity.type
_entity.pdbx_description
1 polymer ?
#
loop_
_entity_poly.entity_id
_entity_poly.type
_entity_poly.pdbx_seq_one_letter_code
_entity_poly.pdbx_strand_id
1 'polypeptide(L)'
;MANPVHFRARDGFEADLVIERGATAVAAIEVKSATTVTTADFRGLRKLQEATGKRFAGGVVLYDGETRAGFGEGMYAVVIRALWEPL
;
A
#
# COMPACT_ATOMS: atom_id res chain seq x y z
N MET A 1 12.91 -1.96 15.23
CA MET A 1 13.51 -1.45 13.98
C MET A 1 12.67 -2.00 12.84
N ALA A 2 12.10 -1.14 11.98
CA ALA A 2 11.44 -1.58 10.76
C ALA A 2 12.49 -1.54 9.63
N ASN A 3 12.62 -2.62 8.87
CA ASN A 3 13.56 -2.70 7.76
C ASN A 3 12.77 -2.42 6.45
N PRO A 4 13.02 -1.32 5.73
CA PRO A 4 12.35 -1.07 4.47
C PRO A 4 12.82 -2.10 3.44
N VAL A 5 11.88 -2.85 2.87
CA VAL A 5 12.15 -3.89 1.88
C VAL A 5 11.31 -3.63 0.63
N HIS A 6 11.87 -3.91 -0.53
CA HIS A 6 11.15 -3.86 -1.80
C HIS A 6 10.62 -5.27 -2.13
N PHE A 7 9.31 -5.40 -2.30
CA PHE A 7 8.65 -6.69 -2.57
C PHE A 7 8.30 -6.80 -4.05
N ARG A 8 8.88 -7.81 -4.71
CA ARG A 8 8.66 -8.10 -6.12
C ARG A 8 8.03 -9.49 -6.27
N ALA A 9 6.76 -9.56 -6.66
CA ALA A 9 6.13 -10.83 -6.99
C ALA A 9 6.54 -11.27 -8.40
N ARG A 10 6.78 -12.58 -8.60
CA ARG A 10 7.18 -13.18 -9.88
C ARG A 10 6.19 -12.93 -11.03
N ASP A 11 4.96 -12.54 -10.72
CA ASP A 11 3.87 -12.36 -11.68
C ASP A 11 3.70 -10.90 -12.15
N GLY A 12 4.69 -10.02 -11.89
CA GLY A 12 4.67 -8.62 -12.34
C GLY A 12 3.75 -7.70 -11.54
N PHE A 13 3.38 -8.09 -10.32
CA PHE A 13 2.68 -7.21 -9.39
C PHE A 13 3.65 -6.79 -8.30
N GLU A 14 3.94 -5.51 -8.29
CA GLU A 14 4.96 -4.90 -7.43
C GLU A 14 4.22 -4.02 -6.41
N ALA A 15 4.79 -3.94 -5.21
CA ALA A 15 4.47 -2.88 -4.27
C ALA A 15 5.75 -2.08 -4.12
N ASP A 16 5.67 -0.76 -4.29
CA ASP A 16 6.86 0.10 -4.26
C ASP A 16 7.63 -0.03 -2.93
N LEU A 17 6.91 -0.09 -1.81
CA LEU A 17 7.47 -0.23 -0.48
C LEU A 17 6.67 -1.24 0.36
N VAL A 18 7.40 -2.14 1.04
CA VAL A 18 6.84 -3.04 2.05
C VAL A 18 7.50 -2.79 3.39
N ILE A 19 6.68 -2.75 4.44
CA ILE A 19 7.07 -2.49 5.82
C ILE A 19 6.73 -3.72 6.64
N GLU A 20 7.74 -4.31 7.28
CA GLU A 20 7.56 -5.47 8.16
C GLU A 20 7.84 -5.11 9.62
N ARG A 21 6.94 -5.53 10.51
CA ARG A 21 7.14 -5.49 11.97
C ARG A 21 7.40 -6.91 12.48
N GLY A 22 8.63 -7.35 12.27
CA GLY A 22 9.04 -8.73 12.55
C GLY A 22 8.09 -9.74 11.89
N ALA A 23 7.85 -10.87 12.55
CA ALA A 23 6.96 -11.91 12.02
C ALA A 23 5.45 -11.59 12.18
N THR A 24 5.08 -10.42 12.72
CA THR A 24 3.70 -10.16 13.17
C THR A 24 2.85 -9.36 12.21
N ALA A 25 3.45 -8.42 11.46
CA ALA A 25 2.69 -7.53 10.60
C ALA A 25 3.46 -7.13 9.35
N VAL A 26 2.74 -6.97 8.26
CA VAL A 26 3.20 -6.50 6.95
C VAL A 26 2.24 -5.42 6.46
N ALA A 27 2.76 -4.26 6.08
CA ALA A 27 2.01 -3.22 5.38
C ALA A 27 2.72 -2.88 4.07
N ALA A 28 1.99 -2.31 3.11
CA ALA A 28 2.57 -1.93 1.83
C ALA A 28 2.04 -0.60 1.29
N ILE A 29 2.89 0.05 0.51
CA ILE A 29 2.63 1.34 -0.11
C ILE A 29 2.94 1.21 -1.60
N GLU A 30 2.00 1.69 -2.41
CA GLU A 30 2.16 1.97 -3.83
C GLU A 30 2.12 3.50 -4.03
N VAL A 31 2.93 4.05 -4.92
CA VAL A 31 2.97 5.49 -5.21
C VAL A 31 2.65 5.71 -6.68
N LYS A 32 1.70 6.62 -6.95
CA LYS A 32 1.31 6.98 -8.31
C LYS A 32 1.29 8.48 -8.51
N SER A 33 1.70 8.92 -9.70
CA SER A 33 1.56 10.32 -10.15
C SER A 33 0.18 10.65 -10.70
N ALA A 34 -0.77 9.70 -10.62
CA ALA A 34 -2.13 9.89 -11.11
C ALA A 34 -2.98 10.68 -10.11
N THR A 35 -3.95 11.44 -10.63
CA THR A 35 -4.93 12.21 -9.85
C THR A 35 -6.16 11.40 -9.47
N THR A 36 -6.29 10.18 -9.99
CA THR A 36 -7.37 9.23 -9.68
C THR A 36 -6.78 7.88 -9.31
N VAL A 37 -7.53 7.14 -8.47
CA VAL A 37 -7.19 5.77 -8.06
C VAL A 37 -8.39 4.89 -8.34
N THR A 38 -8.12 3.71 -8.88
CA THR A 38 -9.08 2.66 -9.21
C THR A 38 -8.78 1.40 -8.42
N THR A 39 -9.71 0.44 -8.43
CA THR A 39 -9.50 -0.87 -7.80
C THR A 39 -8.32 -1.65 -8.41
N ALA A 40 -7.98 -1.40 -9.68
CA ALA A 40 -6.87 -2.03 -10.37
C ALA A 40 -5.50 -1.62 -9.78
N ASP A 41 -5.42 -0.41 -9.23
CA ASP A 41 -4.19 0.12 -8.62
C ASP A 41 -3.80 -0.60 -7.32
N PHE A 42 -4.74 -1.34 -6.72
CA PHE A 42 -4.49 -2.14 -5.52
C PHE A 42 -4.06 -3.58 -5.81
N ARG A 43 -3.92 -3.98 -7.08
CA ARG A 43 -3.71 -5.39 -7.44
C ARG A 43 -2.44 -5.98 -6.81
N GLY A 44 -1.34 -5.23 -6.75
CA GLY A 44 -0.12 -5.65 -6.07
C GLY A 44 -0.30 -5.79 -4.56
N LEU A 45 -0.94 -4.80 -3.93
CA LEU A 45 -1.23 -4.81 -2.50
C LEU A 45 -2.15 -5.99 -2.11
N ARG A 46 -3.15 -6.32 -2.95
CA ARG A 46 -4.03 -7.47 -2.75
C ARG A 46 -3.29 -8.81 -2.84
N LYS A 47 -2.38 -8.95 -3.81
CA LYS A 47 -1.52 -10.15 -3.87
C LYS A 47 -0.63 -10.29 -2.63
N LEU A 48 -0.10 -9.19 -2.11
CA LEU A 48 0.66 -9.22 -0.86
C LEU A 48 -0.23 -9.58 0.33
N GLN A 49 -1.44 -9.04 0.40
CA GLN A 49 -2.45 -9.40 1.41
C GLN A 49 -2.75 -10.90 1.38
N GLU A 50 -2.97 -11.48 0.20
CA GLU A 50 -3.18 -12.92 0.03
C GLU A 50 -1.96 -13.73 0.50
N ALA A 51 -0.76 -13.33 0.11
CA ALA A 51 0.48 -14.03 0.46
C ALA A 51 0.84 -13.96 1.96
N THR A 52 0.44 -12.89 2.64
CA THR A 52 0.79 -12.64 4.05
C THR A 52 -0.34 -12.96 5.01
N GLY A 53 -1.58 -13.07 4.51
CA GLY A 53 -2.76 -13.47 5.25
C GLY A 53 -2.98 -12.59 6.48
N LYS A 54 -3.10 -13.23 7.65
CA LYS A 54 -3.36 -12.54 8.93
C LYS A 54 -2.26 -11.53 9.35
N ARG A 55 -1.07 -11.61 8.74
CA ARG A 55 -0.02 -10.61 8.98
C ARG A 55 -0.27 -9.30 8.23
N PHE A 56 -1.15 -9.28 7.22
CA PHE A 56 -1.41 -8.08 6.47
C PHE A 56 -2.13 -7.04 7.34
N ALA A 57 -1.45 -5.92 7.60
CA ALA A 57 -1.95 -4.82 8.41
C ALA A 57 -2.68 -3.75 7.57
N GLY A 58 -2.37 -3.64 6.28
CA GLY A 58 -3.02 -2.69 5.38
C GLY A 58 -2.19 -2.33 4.16
N GLY A 59 -2.86 -1.76 3.17
CA GLY A 59 -2.27 -1.28 1.93
C GLY A 59 -2.68 0.16 1.62
N VAL A 60 -1.73 0.98 1.21
CA VAL A 60 -1.96 2.38 0.83
C VAL A 60 -1.50 2.62 -0.60
N VAL A 61 -2.35 3.27 -1.40
CA VAL A 61 -1.94 3.92 -2.66
C VAL A 61 -1.81 5.41 -2.37
N LEU A 62 -0.59 5.94 -2.43
CA LEU A 62 -0.31 7.36 -2.39
C LEU A 62 -0.50 7.96 -3.79
N TYR A 63 -1.28 9.02 -3.90
CA TYR A 63 -1.63 9.61 -5.20
C TYR A 63 -1.78 11.13 -5.14
N ASP A 64 -1.78 11.78 -6.30
CA ASP A 64 -1.83 13.24 -6.45
C ASP A 64 -3.26 13.78 -6.60
N GLY A 65 -4.19 13.26 -5.80
CA GLY A 65 -5.58 13.73 -5.81
C GLY A 65 -5.95 14.58 -4.61
N GLU A 66 -7.25 14.69 -4.37
CA GLU A 66 -7.80 15.63 -3.40
C GLU A 66 -8.33 14.99 -2.12
N THR A 67 -8.74 13.72 -2.17
CA THR A 67 -9.49 13.07 -1.09
C THR A 67 -8.85 11.75 -0.63
N ARG A 68 -9.09 11.38 0.63
CA ARG A 68 -8.76 10.04 1.13
C ARG A 68 -9.97 9.14 0.88
N ALA A 69 -9.75 7.91 0.44
CA ALA A 69 -10.83 6.97 0.15
C ALA A 69 -10.48 5.54 0.55
N GLY A 70 -11.48 4.79 1.03
CA GLY A 70 -11.34 3.36 1.32
C GLY A 70 -11.69 2.50 0.10
N PHE A 71 -10.92 1.44 -0.12
CA PHE A 71 -11.11 0.46 -1.21
C PHE A 71 -11.44 -0.95 -0.68
N GLY A 72 -11.87 -1.03 0.59
CA GLY A 72 -12.24 -2.27 1.28
C GLY A 72 -11.03 -3.06 1.78
N GLU A 73 -11.26 -3.97 2.74
CA GLU A 73 -10.26 -4.97 3.18
C GLU A 73 -8.90 -4.38 3.63
N GLY A 74 -8.92 -3.22 4.30
CA GLY A 74 -7.70 -2.55 4.77
C GLY A 74 -6.91 -1.83 3.66
N MET A 75 -7.56 -1.52 2.54
CA MET A 75 -6.97 -0.78 1.42
C MET A 75 -7.45 0.67 1.40
N TYR A 76 -6.51 1.60 1.19
CA TYR A 76 -6.78 3.04 1.22
C TYR A 76 -6.07 3.76 0.08
N ALA A 77 -6.74 4.72 -0.54
CA ALA A 77 -6.09 5.77 -1.31
C ALA A 77 -5.88 6.98 -0.41
N VAL A 78 -4.66 7.49 -0.36
CA VAL A 78 -4.27 8.61 0.50
C VAL A 78 -3.55 9.65 -0.35
N VAL A 79 -3.96 10.90 -0.24
CA VAL A 79 -3.29 12.01 -0.94
C VAL A 79 -1.84 12.12 -0.47
N ILE A 80 -0.88 12.19 -1.41
CA ILE A 80 0.55 12.14 -1.08
C ILE A 80 0.98 13.30 -0.16
N ARG A 81 0.33 14.47 -0.30
CA ARG A 81 0.57 15.63 0.58
C ARG A 81 0.30 15.35 2.06
N ALA A 82 -0.53 14.36 2.38
CA ALA A 82 -0.83 13.96 3.76
C ALA A 82 0.42 13.51 4.53
N LEU A 83 1.50 13.13 3.85
CA LEU A 83 2.76 12.77 4.50
C LEU A 83 3.46 13.96 5.17
N TRP A 84 3.12 15.18 4.76
CA TRP A 84 3.76 16.41 5.21
C TRP A 84 2.81 17.34 5.99
N GLU A 85 1.52 17.00 6.01
CA GLU A 85 0.52 17.71 6.79
C GLU A 85 0.63 17.30 8.28
N PRO A 86 0.41 18.24 9.22
CA PRO A 86 0.24 17.90 10.62
C PRO A 86 -0.92 16.91 10.82
N LEU A 87 -0.73 15.95 11.73
CA LEU A 87 -1.76 15.00 12.15
C LEU A 87 -2.86 15.65 12.98
#